data_AF-A0AAD8YEP5-F1
#
_entry.id   AF-A0AAD8YEP5-F1
#
_cell.length_a   1.000
_cell.length_b   1.000
_cell.length_c   1.000
_cell.angle_alpha   90.00
_cell.angle_beta   90.00
_cell.angle_gamma   90.00
#
_symmetry.space_group_name_H-M   'P 1'
#
loop_
_entity.id
_entity.type
_entity.pdbx_description
1 polymer ?
#
loop_
_entity_poly.entity_id
_entity_poly.type
_entity_poly.pdbx_seq_one_letter_code
_entity_poly.pdbx_strand_id
1 'polypeptide(L)'
;MGRPLKSSSTSSSDRAVVIFSSIVLSLFTLGLVASIWNLPTPKTYRPDLLSFHKSINLGVSGIDDVGDDDDINNSAKDLDDELKLLHEEGMTIRDLGNNLGNSNLHAHKEHNTLIPQAKWPISIRDEDGDFEDVVHPGHRAKNHTDVIMAVPKMWIDDPLSIHQNKLMTRELAMKIGSCTVPDASGNFARGDSCPLDERTIYVAIASYRDYQCRDTVTSIFERAKHPDRIRVGVIDQIMDGEDIHCDAPHEPCSENPEQMLCKYKNQLDILQVDPLLAVGPVFARHLGHRLYRGEYYYMQSDAHVTYANNWDLDIISQQEATKNEMAVLSTYLSNVEGALDEKGDSIKKGRPIMCDTGFEEGQHNKHLRHGTQPESAPSITGMPQLHPFWSAGFSFSRGHFVVNVPYDFYQPLIFQGEEISIAVRGFSIGYDFYAPEKSVCFHHYAEGKNSENVAKREKVPKFYDHNRVYAGAGIRSMSRMLAIIHMSPAMDPSKWDHTDEEKYGIGNVEFRSPEHFYEVFGIDVKNKSNEGHLCDFVDTGDMHKLFTQYLRADGMGLDYSKIVYKFTDPRPGETDDDETDDTEG
;
A
#
# COMPACT_ATOMS: atom_id res chain seq x y z
N MET A 1 -16.14 -11.85 82.78
CA MET A 1 -17.24 -12.82 82.55
C MET A 1 -17.20 -13.25 81.08
N GLY A 2 -17.23 -14.56 80.80
CA GLY A 2 -17.70 -15.16 79.53
C GLY A 2 -16.77 -15.18 78.30
N ARG A 3 -16.40 -16.40 77.84
CA ARG A 3 -15.78 -16.83 76.54
C ARG A 3 -16.89 -17.16 75.48
N PRO A 4 -16.62 -17.64 74.22
CA PRO A 4 -15.59 -17.35 73.18
C PRO A 4 -16.08 -17.39 71.67
N LEU A 5 -15.12 -17.37 70.70
CA LEU A 5 -15.11 -17.75 69.23
C LEU A 5 -15.48 -16.65 68.20
N LYS A 6 -14.80 -16.40 67.05
CA LYS A 6 -14.25 -17.26 65.94
C LYS A 6 -13.11 -16.57 65.14
N SER A 7 -12.38 -17.37 64.36
CA SER A 7 -11.23 -17.10 63.47
C SER A 7 -11.57 -16.67 62.02
N SER A 8 -10.66 -15.98 61.32
CA SER A 8 -10.54 -15.98 59.83
C SER A 8 -9.11 -15.68 59.34
N SER A 9 -8.82 -16.19 58.15
CA SER A 9 -7.55 -16.50 57.46
C SER A 9 -6.83 -15.37 56.71
N THR A 10 -5.51 -15.52 56.50
CA THR A 10 -4.66 -14.75 55.55
C THR A 10 -4.47 -15.49 54.21
N SER A 11 -4.47 -14.74 53.10
CA SER A 11 -4.68 -15.15 51.70
C SER A 11 -3.42 -15.50 50.88
N SER A 12 -3.65 -16.09 49.70
CA SER A 12 -2.80 -16.90 48.83
C SER A 12 -1.94 -16.18 47.77
N SER A 13 -1.70 -14.87 47.85
CA SER A 13 -1.04 -14.12 46.75
C SER A 13 0.46 -14.36 46.60
N ASP A 14 1.15 -14.74 47.67
CA ASP A 14 2.62 -14.77 47.67
C ASP A 14 3.21 -16.09 47.15
N ARG A 15 2.39 -17.12 46.94
CA ARG A 15 2.85 -18.40 46.38
C ARG A 15 2.88 -18.44 44.84
N ALA A 16 2.02 -17.67 44.16
CA ALA A 16 1.92 -17.67 42.70
C ALA A 16 3.12 -17.00 42.02
N VAL A 17 3.64 -15.91 42.59
CA VAL A 17 4.76 -15.13 42.02
C VAL A 17 6.07 -15.91 42.03
N VAL A 18 6.28 -16.77 43.03
CA VAL A 18 7.49 -17.60 43.17
C VAL A 18 7.48 -18.79 42.18
N ILE A 19 6.29 -19.34 41.87
CA ILE A 19 6.15 -20.46 40.94
C ILE A 19 6.34 -19.99 39.48
N PHE A 20 5.77 -18.84 39.11
CA PHE A 20 5.89 -18.30 37.74
C PHE A 20 7.35 -17.94 37.37
N SER A 21 8.09 -17.33 38.31
CA SER A 21 9.50 -17.00 38.12
C SER A 21 10.38 -18.24 37.95
N SER A 22 10.01 -19.37 38.56
CA SER A 22 10.76 -20.63 38.49
C SER A 22 10.54 -21.38 37.17
N ILE A 23 9.35 -21.24 36.55
CA ILE A 23 9.01 -21.85 35.26
C ILE A 23 9.71 -21.10 34.11
N VAL A 24 9.71 -19.76 34.15
CA VAL A 24 10.39 -18.93 33.14
C VAL A 24 11.92 -19.15 33.16
N LEU A 25 12.52 -19.29 34.35
CA LEU A 25 13.95 -19.58 34.47
C LEU A 25 14.30 -21.00 33.97
N SER A 26 13.41 -21.97 34.17
CA SER A 26 13.59 -23.36 33.73
C SER A 26 13.52 -23.49 32.20
N LEU A 27 12.60 -22.77 31.56
CA LEU A 27 12.47 -22.71 30.09
C LEU A 27 13.67 -22.03 29.44
N PHE A 28 14.21 -20.97 30.06
CA PHE A 28 15.45 -20.32 29.59
C PHE A 28 16.68 -21.24 29.70
N THR A 29 16.79 -22.04 30.77
CA THR A 29 17.90 -23.01 30.91
C THR A 29 17.81 -24.20 29.95
N LEU A 30 16.60 -24.64 29.59
CA LEU A 30 16.39 -25.70 28.59
C LEU A 30 16.69 -25.22 27.17
N GLY A 31 16.36 -23.97 26.84
CA GLY A 31 16.70 -23.35 25.57
C GLY A 31 18.21 -23.20 25.35
N LEU A 32 18.97 -22.87 26.41
CA LEU A 32 20.43 -22.69 26.31
C LEU A 32 21.21 -24.02 26.19
N VAL A 33 20.69 -25.10 26.78
CA VAL A 33 21.31 -26.44 26.70
C VAL A 33 21.12 -27.08 25.32
N ALA A 34 20.03 -26.76 24.62
CA ALA A 34 19.79 -27.21 23.24
C ALA A 34 20.73 -26.53 22.21
N SER A 35 21.30 -25.37 22.53
CA SER A 35 22.18 -24.61 21.61
C SER A 35 23.67 -25.00 21.69
N ILE A 36 24.10 -25.79 22.67
CA ILE A 36 25.54 -26.12 22.89
C ILE A 36 25.91 -27.52 22.35
N TRP A 37 24.95 -28.35 21.94
CA TRP A 37 25.20 -29.70 21.42
C TRP A 37 24.61 -29.91 20.02
N ASN A 38 25.08 -29.14 19.04
CA ASN A 38 25.03 -29.54 17.63
C ASN A 38 26.04 -28.73 16.79
N LEU A 39 27.29 -29.16 16.82
CA LEU A 39 28.23 -28.94 15.72
C LEU A 39 28.70 -30.31 15.23
N PRO A 40 28.61 -30.58 13.93
CA PRO A 40 29.83 -30.93 13.22
C PRO A 40 29.99 -30.28 11.84
N THR A 41 31.27 -30.13 11.48
CA THR A 41 31.93 -29.63 10.26
C THR A 41 31.69 -30.48 8.99
N PRO A 42 32.06 -30.00 7.77
CA PRO A 42 31.43 -30.37 6.51
C PRO A 42 32.06 -31.57 5.80
N LYS A 43 31.27 -32.29 4.98
CA LYS A 43 31.74 -33.11 3.84
C LYS A 43 30.59 -33.55 2.91
N THR A 44 30.63 -33.02 1.67
CA THR A 44 30.36 -33.63 0.35
C THR A 44 29.13 -34.52 0.05
N TYR A 45 28.48 -34.15 -1.08
CA TYR A 45 27.82 -34.96 -2.14
C TYR A 45 26.29 -35.22 -2.10
N ARG A 46 25.63 -34.85 -3.22
CA ARG A 46 24.26 -35.14 -3.73
C ARG A 46 24.13 -36.62 -4.22
N PRO A 47 22.97 -37.13 -4.73
CA PRO A 47 21.54 -36.75 -4.62
C PRO A 47 20.58 -37.97 -4.35
N ASP A 48 19.26 -37.69 -4.36
CA ASP A 48 18.12 -38.53 -4.78
C ASP A 48 17.18 -39.22 -3.76
N LEU A 49 15.90 -38.85 -3.95
CA LEU A 49 14.62 -39.59 -3.92
C LEU A 49 14.05 -40.25 -2.64
N LEU A 50 12.73 -40.05 -2.57
CA LEU A 50 11.63 -40.89 -2.09
C LEU A 50 10.95 -40.57 -0.74
N SER A 51 9.65 -40.33 -0.91
CA SER A 51 8.52 -40.28 0.02
C SER A 51 8.65 -41.16 1.26
N PHE A 52 8.11 -40.72 2.40
CA PHE A 52 7.27 -41.57 3.24
C PHE A 52 6.39 -40.73 4.18
N HIS A 53 5.07 -40.90 4.06
CA HIS A 53 4.11 -40.62 5.12
C HIS A 53 4.39 -41.55 6.31
N LYS A 54 4.43 -41.01 7.53
CA LYS A 54 4.02 -41.78 8.71
C LYS A 54 3.58 -40.88 9.87
N SER A 55 2.33 -41.05 10.23
CA SER A 55 1.67 -40.55 11.44
C SER A 55 2.38 -41.03 12.70
N ILE A 56 2.49 -40.17 13.71
CA ILE A 56 2.88 -40.55 15.07
C ILE A 56 1.67 -40.33 15.98
N ASN A 57 1.07 -41.44 16.41
CA ASN A 57 0.26 -41.51 17.63
C ASN A 57 1.23 -41.61 18.81
N LEU A 58 1.14 -40.70 19.78
CA LEU A 58 1.78 -40.85 21.08
C LEU A 58 0.73 -41.29 22.10
N GLY A 59 0.90 -42.52 22.58
CA GLY A 59 0.10 -43.09 23.66
C GLY A 59 0.46 -42.47 25.01
N VAL A 60 -0.58 -42.22 25.79
CA VAL A 60 -0.50 -41.82 27.19
C VAL A 60 -0.23 -43.06 28.06
N SER A 61 0.76 -42.98 28.95
CA SER A 61 0.92 -43.89 30.08
C SER A 61 0.87 -43.09 31.38
N GLY A 62 -0.02 -43.50 32.28
CA GLY A 62 -0.52 -42.68 33.38
C GLY A 62 0.40 -42.49 34.58
N ILE A 63 0.06 -41.46 35.34
CA ILE A 63 0.27 -41.31 36.78
C ILE A 63 -1.06 -40.77 37.33
N ASP A 64 -1.62 -41.49 38.30
CA ASP A 64 -2.86 -41.19 39.00
C ASP A 64 -2.70 -40.04 40.02
N ASP A 65 -3.81 -39.32 40.24
CA ASP A 65 -4.18 -38.50 41.41
C ASP A 65 -3.35 -37.24 41.77
N VAL A 66 -3.76 -36.08 41.24
CA VAL A 66 -3.85 -34.78 41.96
C VAL A 66 -5.05 -34.00 41.37
N GLY A 67 -5.83 -33.36 42.24
CA GLY A 67 -7.21 -32.93 41.99
C GLY A 67 -7.44 -31.79 40.99
N ASP A 68 -8.71 -31.66 40.62
CA ASP A 68 -9.31 -30.60 39.79
C ASP A 68 -8.83 -29.20 40.22
N ASP A 69 -7.92 -28.62 39.45
CA ASP A 69 -7.68 -27.17 39.40
C ASP A 69 -8.22 -26.66 38.06
N ASP A 70 -9.40 -26.03 38.09
CA ASP A 70 -10.05 -25.38 36.95
C ASP A 70 -9.15 -24.31 36.27
N ASP A 71 -8.12 -23.80 36.97
CA ASP A 71 -7.17 -22.82 36.45
C ASP A 71 -6.17 -23.40 35.43
N ILE A 72 -5.80 -24.69 35.54
CA ILE A 72 -4.89 -25.33 34.57
C ILE A 72 -5.65 -25.70 33.29
N ASN A 73 -6.92 -26.11 33.43
CA ASN A 73 -7.78 -26.41 32.28
C ASN A 73 -8.18 -25.15 31.51
N ASN A 74 -8.39 -24.01 32.18
CA ASN A 74 -8.60 -22.73 31.49
C ASN A 74 -7.34 -22.24 30.79
N SER A 75 -6.16 -22.31 31.43
CA SER A 75 -4.90 -21.95 30.77
C SER A 75 -4.56 -22.85 29.58
N ALA A 76 -4.82 -24.16 29.68
CA ALA A 76 -4.63 -25.09 28.56
C ALA A 76 -5.64 -24.86 27.43
N LYS A 77 -6.87 -24.45 27.75
CA LYS A 77 -7.91 -24.12 26.77
C LYS A 77 -7.64 -22.78 26.09
N ASP A 78 -7.16 -21.78 26.81
CA ASP A 78 -6.71 -20.51 26.24
C ASP A 78 -5.52 -20.73 25.29
N LEU A 79 -4.57 -21.59 25.66
CA LEU A 79 -3.48 -22.03 24.77
C LEU A 79 -3.97 -22.83 23.56
N ASP A 80 -4.98 -23.69 23.73
CA ASP A 80 -5.55 -24.50 22.63
C ASP A 80 -6.40 -23.66 21.67
N ASP A 81 -7.07 -22.62 22.17
CA ASP A 81 -7.82 -21.64 21.37
C ASP A 81 -6.85 -20.65 20.69
N GLU A 82 -5.76 -20.22 21.33
CA GLU A 82 -4.64 -19.51 20.69
C GLU A 82 -3.95 -20.38 19.61
N LEU A 83 -3.76 -21.67 19.85
CA LEU A 83 -3.21 -22.61 18.86
C LEU A 83 -4.18 -22.90 17.69
N LYS A 84 -5.49 -22.86 17.92
CA LYS A 84 -6.50 -22.90 16.84
C LYS A 84 -6.51 -21.61 16.03
N LEU A 85 -6.37 -20.45 16.67
CA LEU A 85 -6.17 -19.16 16.00
C LEU A 85 -4.92 -19.17 15.10
N LEU A 86 -3.80 -19.73 15.58
CA LEU A 86 -2.57 -19.93 14.78
C LEU A 86 -2.81 -20.81 13.54
N HIS A 87 -3.73 -21.78 13.61
CA HIS A 87 -3.99 -22.72 12.51
C HIS A 87 -5.07 -22.24 11.53
N GLU A 88 -6.12 -21.59 12.00
CA GLU A 88 -7.28 -21.15 11.21
C GLU A 88 -7.11 -19.74 10.60
N GLU A 89 -6.49 -18.79 11.34
CA GLU A 89 -6.26 -17.41 10.86
C GLU A 89 -4.82 -17.21 10.35
N GLY A 90 -3.96 -18.21 10.51
CA GLY A 90 -2.60 -18.23 9.99
C GLY A 90 -1.62 -17.28 10.69
N MET A 91 -1.94 -16.76 11.88
CA MET A 91 -1.04 -15.94 12.71
C MET A 91 0.24 -16.69 13.11
N THR A 92 1.33 -15.97 13.36
CA THR A 92 2.56 -16.51 13.92
C THR A 92 2.70 -16.20 15.40
N ILE A 93 3.56 -16.94 16.10
CA ILE A 93 3.95 -16.65 17.50
C ILE A 93 4.55 -15.23 17.62
N ARG A 94 5.24 -14.75 16.58
CA ARG A 94 5.82 -13.41 16.54
C ARG A 94 4.73 -12.33 16.45
N ASP A 95 3.69 -12.57 15.65
CA ASP A 95 2.54 -11.67 15.53
C ASP A 95 1.80 -11.57 16.88
N LEU A 96 1.59 -12.70 17.55
CA LEU A 96 1.04 -12.73 18.92
C LEU A 96 1.94 -11.98 19.91
N GLY A 97 3.26 -12.12 19.80
CA GLY A 97 4.23 -11.40 20.62
C GLY A 97 4.16 -9.87 20.45
N ASN A 98 3.91 -9.40 19.23
CA ASN A 98 3.67 -7.99 18.96
C ASN A 98 2.32 -7.52 19.54
N ASN A 99 1.31 -8.40 19.56
CA ASN A 99 -0.03 -8.10 20.09
C ASN A 99 -0.05 -8.06 21.63
N LEU A 100 0.75 -8.89 22.30
CA LEU A 100 0.87 -8.95 23.76
C LEU A 100 1.71 -7.78 24.35
N GLY A 101 2.44 -7.05 23.50
CA GLY A 101 3.33 -5.96 23.92
C GLY A 101 2.72 -4.56 23.96
N ASN A 102 1.46 -4.37 23.53
CA ASN A 102 0.96 -3.04 23.18
C ASN A 102 -0.37 -2.63 23.83
N SER A 103 -0.59 -3.03 25.09
CA SER A 103 -1.58 -2.34 25.94
C SER A 103 -0.88 -1.32 26.83
N ASN A 104 -1.01 -0.04 26.49
CA ASN A 104 -0.66 1.13 27.31
C ASN A 104 0.82 1.54 27.44
N LEU A 105 1.55 1.71 26.34
CA LEU A 105 2.79 2.49 26.34
C LEU A 105 2.93 3.35 25.06
N HIS A 106 2.02 4.31 24.87
CA HIS A 106 2.30 5.48 24.03
C HIS A 106 3.34 6.38 24.73
N ALA A 107 4.58 5.90 24.83
CA ALA A 107 5.70 6.80 25.06
C ALA A 107 5.88 7.60 23.77
N HIS A 108 5.54 8.90 23.79
CA HIS A 108 5.84 9.82 22.70
C HIS A 108 7.34 9.75 22.39
N LYS A 109 7.72 8.98 21.38
CA LYS A 109 9.05 9.03 20.79
C LYS A 109 9.16 10.42 20.15
N GLU A 110 10.21 11.18 20.45
CA GLU A 110 10.48 12.41 19.72
C GLU A 110 10.82 12.02 18.27
N HIS A 111 9.85 12.18 17.37
CA HIS A 111 10.04 11.96 15.93
C HIS A 111 10.79 13.17 15.34
N ASN A 112 12.13 13.11 15.37
CA ASN A 112 13.01 14.11 14.77
C ASN A 112 13.79 13.47 13.62
N THR A 113 13.15 13.25 12.48
CA THR A 113 13.87 12.88 11.25
C THR A 113 14.21 14.14 10.47
N LEU A 114 15.47 14.26 10.09
CA LEU A 114 15.92 15.29 9.17
C LEU A 114 15.45 14.92 7.76
N ILE A 115 14.66 15.78 7.10
CA ILE A 115 14.36 15.62 5.66
C ILE A 115 15.70 15.59 4.92
N PRO A 116 16.01 14.52 4.16
CA PRO A 116 17.27 14.45 3.42
C PRO A 116 17.39 15.60 2.44
N GLN A 117 18.63 16.06 2.20
CA GLN A 117 18.84 17.10 1.19
C GLN A 117 18.48 16.57 -0.20
N ALA A 118 17.59 17.30 -0.88
CA ALA A 118 17.22 17.04 -2.26
C ALA A 118 18.43 17.13 -3.19
N LYS A 119 18.48 16.24 -4.19
CA LYS A 119 19.52 16.19 -5.23
C LYS A 119 18.88 15.89 -6.58
N TRP A 120 19.50 16.39 -7.64
CA TRP A 120 19.17 16.01 -9.01
C TRP A 120 20.41 16.12 -9.93
N PRO A 121 20.65 15.17 -10.86
CA PRO A 121 19.98 13.87 -10.94
C PRO A 121 20.31 12.98 -9.73
N ILE A 122 19.52 11.93 -9.51
CA ILE A 122 19.71 10.96 -8.45
C ILE A 122 19.34 9.57 -8.97
N SER A 123 20.02 8.52 -8.48
CA SER A 123 19.70 7.13 -8.80
C SER A 123 19.98 6.24 -7.60
N ILE A 124 19.20 5.17 -7.46
CA ILE A 124 19.45 4.16 -6.41
C ILE A 124 20.81 3.46 -6.59
N ARG A 125 21.37 3.48 -7.81
CA ARG A 125 22.72 2.93 -8.10
C ARG A 125 23.83 3.66 -7.37
N ASP A 126 23.60 4.93 -7.00
CA ASP A 126 24.54 5.70 -6.18
C ASP A 126 24.59 5.18 -4.73
N GLU A 127 23.65 4.30 -4.35
CA GLU A 127 23.50 3.69 -3.04
C GLU A 127 23.75 2.16 -3.07
N ASP A 128 24.27 1.63 -4.18
CA ASP A 128 24.59 0.20 -4.31
C ASP A 128 25.52 -0.25 -3.16
N GLY A 129 25.05 -1.24 -2.38
CA GLY A 129 25.74 -1.73 -1.19
C GLY A 129 25.34 -1.07 0.13
N ASP A 130 24.47 -0.05 0.12
CA ASP A 130 23.84 0.55 1.31
C ASP A 130 22.32 0.25 1.40
N PHE A 131 21.95 -0.96 0.96
CA PHE A 131 20.59 -1.46 1.08
C PHE A 131 20.34 -2.02 2.48
N GLU A 132 19.07 -2.21 2.84
CA GLU A 132 18.68 -2.88 4.08
C GLU A 132 18.13 -4.28 3.83
N ASP A 133 18.41 -5.17 4.77
CA ASP A 133 17.88 -6.52 4.75
C ASP A 133 16.49 -6.57 5.40
N VAL A 134 15.50 -7.01 4.63
CA VAL A 134 14.12 -7.21 5.12
C VAL A 134 13.69 -8.66 4.98
N VAL A 135 12.91 -9.13 5.94
CA VAL A 135 12.26 -10.45 5.85
C VAL A 135 11.08 -10.35 4.90
N HIS A 136 11.08 -11.17 3.86
CA HIS A 136 10.02 -11.25 2.85
C HIS A 136 8.63 -11.43 3.51
N PRO A 137 7.66 -10.54 3.24
CA PRO A 137 6.44 -10.47 4.03
C PRO A 137 5.51 -11.70 3.83
N GLY A 138 5.54 -12.32 2.65
CA GLY A 138 4.82 -13.58 2.41
C GLY A 138 5.33 -14.79 3.21
N HIS A 139 6.65 -14.85 3.49
CA HIS A 139 7.30 -16.01 4.12
C HIS A 139 7.11 -16.02 5.65
N ARG A 140 6.61 -14.92 6.21
CA ARG A 140 6.21 -14.88 7.62
C ARG A 140 5.04 -15.85 7.89
N ALA A 141 4.25 -16.25 6.90
CA ALA A 141 3.23 -17.26 7.10
C ALA A 141 3.83 -18.68 7.24
N LYS A 142 3.51 -19.40 8.32
CA LYS A 142 3.66 -20.87 8.49
C LYS A 142 5.08 -21.48 8.45
N ASN A 143 5.96 -21.08 9.37
CA ASN A 143 7.25 -21.79 9.63
C ASN A 143 8.13 -22.00 8.38
N HIS A 144 7.95 -21.21 7.33
CA HIS A 144 8.93 -21.15 6.25
C HIS A 144 10.22 -20.53 6.79
N THR A 145 11.36 -20.97 6.25
CA THR A 145 12.62 -20.28 6.56
C THR A 145 12.52 -18.86 6.04
N ASP A 146 12.85 -17.87 6.88
CA ASP A 146 12.87 -16.47 6.49
C ASP A 146 13.69 -16.29 5.21
N VAL A 147 13.06 -15.73 4.19
CA VAL A 147 13.75 -15.25 3.00
C VAL A 147 14.12 -13.79 3.25
N ILE A 148 15.42 -13.51 3.23
CA ILE A 148 15.94 -12.15 3.38
C ILE A 148 16.11 -11.54 1.99
N MET A 149 15.60 -10.31 1.83
CA MET A 149 15.77 -9.52 0.63
C MET A 149 16.56 -8.26 0.97
N ALA A 150 17.58 -7.96 0.18
CA ALA A 150 18.24 -6.67 0.22
C ALA A 150 17.41 -5.68 -0.60
N VAL A 151 16.88 -4.64 0.03
CA VAL A 151 16.03 -3.62 -0.60
C VAL A 151 16.57 -2.23 -0.34
N PRO A 152 16.36 -1.26 -1.26
CA PRO A 152 16.70 0.13 -1.00
C PRO A 152 15.99 0.64 0.26
N LYS A 153 16.64 1.51 1.02
CA LYS A 153 16.01 2.19 2.16
C LYS A 153 14.95 3.17 1.67
N MET A 154 13.93 3.37 2.49
CA MET A 154 13.00 4.49 2.29
C MET A 154 13.76 5.81 2.38
N TRP A 155 13.42 6.78 1.52
CA TRP A 155 14.04 8.11 1.57
C TRP A 155 13.83 8.80 2.92
N ILE A 156 12.63 8.65 3.48
CA ILE A 156 12.33 8.97 4.87
C ILE A 156 11.72 7.72 5.51
N ASP A 157 12.42 7.15 6.47
CA ASP A 157 12.05 5.87 7.07
C ASP A 157 10.92 5.97 8.10
N ASP A 158 10.76 7.15 8.72
CA ASP A 158 9.73 7.43 9.70
C ASP A 158 8.77 8.52 9.19
N PRO A 159 7.64 8.17 8.55
CA PRO A 159 6.69 9.16 8.04
C PRO A 159 6.03 9.98 9.16
N LEU A 160 5.92 9.45 10.39
CA LEU A 160 5.38 10.20 11.53
C LEU A 160 6.23 11.41 11.87
N SER A 161 7.52 11.39 11.56
CA SER A 161 8.38 12.57 11.70
C SER A 161 7.94 13.74 10.81
N ILE A 162 7.18 13.48 9.75
CA ILE A 162 6.70 14.50 8.83
C ILE A 162 5.30 14.97 9.23
N HIS A 163 4.30 14.09 9.22
CA HIS A 163 2.92 14.52 9.48
C HIS A 163 2.62 14.65 10.98
N GLN A 164 3.35 13.96 11.86
CA GLN A 164 3.20 14.04 13.33
C GLN A 164 1.75 13.84 13.81
N ASN A 165 0.98 13.02 13.10
CA ASN A 165 -0.47 12.84 13.31
C ASN A 165 -1.29 14.14 13.30
N LYS A 166 -0.81 15.15 12.58
CA LYS A 166 -1.43 16.47 12.41
C LYS A 166 -1.49 16.84 10.94
N LEU A 167 -2.23 17.90 10.63
CA LEU A 167 -2.19 18.50 9.31
C LEU A 167 -0.79 19.07 9.05
N MET A 168 -0.21 18.67 7.92
CA MET A 168 1.09 19.16 7.48
C MET A 168 1.08 20.69 7.27
N THR A 169 2.20 21.34 7.61
CA THR A 169 2.41 22.76 7.34
C THR A 169 2.98 22.96 5.92
N ARG A 170 2.65 24.09 5.30
CA ARG A 170 3.23 24.45 3.99
C ARG A 170 4.76 24.52 4.02
N GLU A 171 5.35 25.04 5.08
CA GLU A 171 6.82 25.12 5.22
C GLU A 171 7.48 23.75 5.13
N LEU A 172 6.89 22.74 5.78
CA LEU A 172 7.40 21.37 5.74
C LEU A 172 7.21 20.74 4.36
N ALA A 173 6.04 20.92 3.76
CA ALA A 173 5.74 20.43 2.41
C ALA A 173 6.75 20.96 1.38
N MET A 174 7.11 22.24 1.45
CA MET A 174 8.06 22.88 0.54
C MET A 174 9.51 22.41 0.70
N LYS A 175 9.84 21.66 1.75
CA LYS A 175 11.17 21.01 1.91
C LYS A 175 11.27 19.70 1.13
N ILE A 176 10.16 19.13 0.70
CA ILE A 176 10.09 17.89 -0.07
C ILE A 176 9.81 18.24 -1.53
N GLY A 177 10.80 18.01 -2.38
CA GLY A 177 10.68 18.20 -3.82
C GLY A 177 11.90 18.89 -4.43
N SER A 178 12.53 18.21 -5.39
CA SER A 178 13.75 18.69 -6.06
C SER A 178 13.44 19.44 -7.36
N CYS A 179 14.28 20.42 -7.68
CA CYS A 179 14.36 20.99 -9.02
C CYS A 179 15.44 20.28 -9.85
N THR A 180 15.46 20.48 -11.15
CA THR A 180 16.55 20.02 -12.02
C THR A 180 17.83 20.85 -11.83
N VAL A 181 17.67 22.13 -11.45
CA VAL A 181 18.77 23.08 -11.24
C VAL A 181 18.75 23.58 -9.79
N PRO A 182 19.91 23.59 -9.09
CA PRO A 182 19.98 24.12 -7.74
C PRO A 182 20.02 25.65 -7.73
N ASP A 183 19.73 26.26 -6.58
CA ASP A 183 20.00 27.69 -6.37
C ASP A 183 21.51 27.98 -6.23
N ALA A 184 21.85 29.26 -6.02
CA ALA A 184 23.23 29.71 -5.84
C ALA A 184 23.95 29.07 -4.63
N SER A 185 23.22 28.48 -3.69
CA SER A 185 23.76 27.77 -2.53
C SER A 185 23.88 26.27 -2.74
N GLY A 186 23.50 25.75 -3.93
CA GLY A 186 23.49 24.32 -4.22
C GLY A 186 22.21 23.61 -3.73
N ASN A 187 21.17 24.34 -3.31
CA ASN A 187 19.94 23.73 -2.81
C ASN A 187 18.95 23.44 -3.95
N PHE A 188 18.55 22.18 -4.06
CA PHE A 188 17.55 21.72 -5.04
C PHE A 188 16.11 21.82 -4.51
N ALA A 189 15.89 21.82 -3.19
CA ALA A 189 14.57 21.95 -2.59
C ALA A 189 14.17 23.42 -2.46
N ARG A 190 13.63 23.99 -3.54
CA ARG A 190 13.32 25.43 -3.64
C ARG A 190 11.83 25.74 -3.51
N GLY A 191 10.98 24.72 -3.29
CA GLY A 191 9.52 24.86 -3.17
C GLY A 191 8.93 25.73 -4.30
N ASP A 192 8.12 26.72 -3.91
CA ASP A 192 7.48 27.66 -4.84
C ASP A 192 8.45 28.44 -5.75
N SER A 193 9.72 28.58 -5.36
CA SER A 193 10.73 29.25 -6.19
C SER A 193 11.25 28.38 -7.34
N CYS A 194 10.89 27.09 -7.37
CA CYS A 194 11.21 26.17 -8.45
C CYS A 194 10.30 26.42 -9.67
N PRO A 195 10.83 26.81 -10.84
CA PRO A 195 10.05 26.93 -12.07
C PRO A 195 9.35 25.62 -12.43
N LEU A 196 8.12 25.69 -12.98
CA LEU A 196 7.30 24.50 -13.24
C LEU A 196 7.96 23.51 -14.20
N ASP A 197 8.71 23.99 -15.18
CA ASP A 197 9.48 23.20 -16.15
C ASP A 197 10.74 22.55 -15.53
N GLU A 198 11.23 23.06 -14.40
CA GLU A 198 12.36 22.50 -13.65
C GLU A 198 11.94 21.56 -12.51
N ARG A 199 10.66 21.45 -12.19
CA ARG A 199 10.18 20.54 -11.12
C ARG A 199 10.28 19.09 -11.59
N THR A 200 10.95 18.27 -10.80
CA THR A 200 11.23 16.86 -11.14
C THR A 200 10.01 15.96 -10.90
N ILE A 201 9.96 14.83 -11.61
CA ILE A 201 8.89 13.84 -11.51
C ILE A 201 9.51 12.47 -11.25
N TYR A 202 9.07 11.77 -10.21
CA TYR A 202 9.31 10.35 -10.02
C TYR A 202 8.09 9.54 -10.48
N VAL A 203 8.28 8.63 -11.43
CA VAL A 203 7.26 7.68 -11.88
C VAL A 203 7.58 6.29 -11.33
N ALA A 204 6.72 5.77 -10.48
CA ALA A 204 6.81 4.42 -9.93
C ALA A 204 5.94 3.45 -10.73
N ILE A 205 6.55 2.35 -11.18
CA ILE A 205 5.89 1.28 -11.91
C ILE A 205 6.12 -0.05 -11.19
N ALA A 206 5.04 -0.77 -10.90
CA ALA A 206 5.09 -2.17 -10.49
C ALA A 206 4.78 -3.04 -11.72
N SER A 207 5.75 -3.85 -12.14
CA SER A 207 5.64 -4.74 -13.30
C SER A 207 5.76 -6.18 -12.84
N TYR A 208 4.79 -7.01 -13.21
CA TYR A 208 4.84 -8.45 -12.96
C TYR A 208 4.72 -9.21 -14.27
N ARG A 209 5.85 -9.72 -14.75
CA ARG A 209 6.00 -10.45 -16.01
C ARG A 209 5.30 -9.77 -17.19
N ASP A 210 5.42 -8.44 -17.25
CA ASP A 210 4.69 -7.61 -18.20
C ASP A 210 5.54 -7.24 -19.41
N TYR A 211 5.20 -7.82 -20.58
CA TYR A 211 5.93 -7.56 -21.81
C TYR A 211 5.75 -6.15 -22.38
N GLN A 212 4.71 -5.42 -21.95
CA GLN A 212 4.42 -4.05 -22.41
C GLN A 212 5.13 -2.99 -21.56
N CYS A 213 5.76 -3.38 -20.46
CA CYS A 213 6.44 -2.47 -19.55
C CYS A 213 7.47 -1.58 -20.24
N ARG A 214 8.30 -2.14 -21.12
CA ARG A 214 9.28 -1.35 -21.89
C ARG A 214 8.63 -0.30 -22.79
N ASP A 215 7.44 -0.58 -23.31
CA ASP A 215 6.70 0.33 -24.19
C ASP A 215 6.10 1.48 -23.36
N THR A 216 5.61 1.17 -22.16
CA THR A 216 5.18 2.17 -21.18
C THR A 216 6.34 3.12 -20.83
N VAL A 217 7.48 2.59 -20.41
CA VAL A 217 8.68 3.39 -20.07
C VAL A 217 9.17 4.21 -21.27
N THR A 218 9.16 3.62 -22.46
CA THR A 218 9.49 4.35 -23.70
C THR A 218 8.55 5.54 -23.90
N SER A 219 7.23 5.33 -23.77
CA SER A 219 6.24 6.39 -23.98
C SER A 219 6.33 7.52 -22.94
N ILE A 220 6.70 7.21 -21.70
CA ILE A 220 6.94 8.21 -20.64
C ILE A 220 7.98 9.23 -21.11
N PHE A 221 9.12 8.76 -21.61
CA PHE A 221 10.21 9.63 -22.05
C PHE A 221 9.96 10.24 -23.44
N GLU A 222 9.44 9.46 -24.38
CA GLU A 222 9.23 9.90 -25.76
C GLU A 222 8.21 11.04 -25.85
N ARG A 223 7.16 10.97 -25.04
CA ARG A 223 6.00 11.87 -25.12
C ARG A 223 6.03 12.98 -24.08
N ALA A 224 7.01 12.99 -23.18
CA ALA A 224 7.25 14.13 -22.30
C ALA A 224 7.85 15.31 -23.07
N LYS A 225 7.45 16.52 -22.70
CA LYS A 225 8.05 17.75 -23.18
C LYS A 225 9.44 17.98 -22.58
N HIS A 226 9.59 17.67 -21.30
CA HIS A 226 10.83 17.82 -20.55
C HIS A 226 11.25 16.47 -19.95
N PRO A 227 11.70 15.52 -20.78
CA PRO A 227 12.09 14.18 -20.30
C PRO A 227 13.29 14.20 -19.35
N ASP A 228 14.11 15.25 -19.34
CA ASP A 228 15.30 15.41 -18.49
C ASP A 228 14.99 15.63 -17.00
N ARG A 229 13.73 15.92 -16.64
CA ARG A 229 13.28 16.08 -15.24
C ARG A 229 12.59 14.84 -14.67
N ILE A 230 12.53 13.75 -15.45
CA ILE A 230 11.74 12.56 -15.12
C ILE A 230 12.68 11.44 -14.69
N ARG A 231 12.42 10.84 -13.54
CA ARG A 231 13.04 9.57 -13.15
C ARG A 231 11.96 8.51 -13.08
N VAL A 232 12.25 7.33 -13.63
CA VAL A 232 11.35 6.18 -13.61
C VAL A 232 11.97 5.12 -12.73
N GLY A 233 11.24 4.64 -11.73
CA GLY A 233 11.61 3.50 -10.91
C GLY A 233 10.68 2.35 -11.19
N VAL A 234 11.23 1.20 -11.55
CA VAL A 234 10.46 0.01 -11.90
C VAL A 234 10.82 -1.13 -10.97
N ILE A 235 9.80 -1.74 -10.39
CA ILE A 235 9.93 -3.03 -9.74
C ILE A 235 9.60 -4.09 -10.78
N ASP A 236 10.65 -4.71 -11.31
CA ASP A 236 10.55 -5.60 -12.46
C ASP A 236 10.56 -7.05 -12.00
N GLN A 237 9.37 -7.63 -11.85
CA GLN A 237 9.20 -8.98 -11.33
C GLN A 237 9.16 -9.99 -12.49
N ILE A 238 10.34 -10.42 -12.92
CA ILE A 238 10.54 -11.17 -14.18
C ILE A 238 11.42 -12.39 -14.01
N MET A 239 11.18 -13.41 -14.83
CA MET A 239 12.05 -14.57 -14.95
C MET A 239 13.15 -14.27 -15.99
N ASP A 240 14.39 -14.14 -15.51
CA ASP A 240 15.55 -13.86 -16.35
C ASP A 240 15.69 -14.85 -17.52
N GLY A 241 15.82 -14.31 -18.73
CA GLY A 241 15.96 -15.11 -19.95
C GLY A 241 14.66 -15.67 -20.52
N GLU A 242 13.53 -15.54 -19.82
CA GLU A 242 12.20 -15.87 -20.34
C GLU A 242 11.38 -14.62 -20.66
N ASP A 243 11.36 -13.65 -19.75
CA ASP A 243 10.57 -12.44 -19.85
C ASP A 243 11.40 -11.27 -20.42
N ILE A 244 10.71 -10.27 -20.97
CA ILE A 244 11.35 -9.03 -21.46
C ILE A 244 11.46 -8.06 -20.29
N HIS A 245 12.67 -7.53 -20.06
CA HIS A 245 12.90 -6.51 -19.05
C HIS A 245 12.26 -5.17 -19.44
N CYS A 246 11.79 -4.42 -18.46
CA CYS A 246 11.23 -3.09 -18.65
C CYS A 246 12.24 -2.07 -19.22
N ASP A 247 13.55 -2.26 -18.98
CA ASP A 247 14.62 -1.41 -19.48
C ASP A 247 15.28 -1.93 -20.75
N ALA A 248 14.79 -3.05 -21.32
CA ALA A 248 15.34 -3.61 -22.54
C ALA A 248 14.98 -2.74 -23.77
N PRO A 249 15.97 -2.12 -24.44
CA PRO A 249 15.71 -1.34 -25.64
C PRO A 249 15.22 -2.24 -26.79
N HIS A 250 14.38 -1.69 -27.68
CA HIS A 250 13.83 -2.45 -28.82
C HIS A 250 14.92 -2.91 -29.80
N GLU A 251 15.96 -2.10 -29.94
CA GLU A 251 17.18 -2.43 -30.68
C GLU A 251 18.39 -2.32 -29.74
N PRO A 252 19.53 -2.97 -30.02
CA PRO A 252 20.74 -2.74 -29.24
C PRO A 252 21.14 -1.26 -29.24
N CYS A 253 21.47 -0.67 -28.08
CA CYS A 253 21.91 0.74 -28.01
C CYS A 253 23.15 1.05 -28.86
N SER A 254 23.94 0.03 -29.22
CA SER A 254 25.07 0.16 -30.15
C SER A 254 24.65 0.40 -31.61
N GLU A 255 23.46 -0.08 -31.99
CA GLU A 255 22.89 0.08 -33.33
C GLU A 255 22.06 1.35 -33.43
N ASN A 256 21.26 1.61 -32.38
CA ASN A 256 20.44 2.81 -32.28
C ASN A 256 20.60 3.43 -30.88
N PRO A 257 21.51 4.40 -30.70
CA PRO A 257 21.72 5.04 -29.40
C PRO A 257 20.65 6.09 -29.06
N GLU A 258 19.86 6.55 -30.04
CA GLU A 258 18.93 7.68 -29.89
C GLU A 258 17.54 7.29 -29.35
N GLN A 259 17.24 5.99 -29.28
CA GLN A 259 16.01 5.48 -28.65
C GLN A 259 15.97 5.80 -27.15
N MET A 260 14.77 6.03 -26.64
CA MET A 260 14.57 6.66 -25.32
C MET A 260 15.19 5.87 -24.17
N LEU A 261 15.06 4.54 -24.17
CA LEU A 261 15.64 3.68 -23.14
C LEU A 261 17.17 3.73 -23.11
N CYS A 262 17.82 4.04 -24.24
CA CYS A 262 19.27 4.25 -24.30
C CYS A 262 19.63 5.67 -23.82
N LYS A 263 18.91 6.68 -24.32
CA LYS A 263 19.16 8.10 -24.02
C LYS A 263 18.96 8.44 -22.54
N TYR A 264 17.92 7.88 -21.91
CA TYR A 264 17.55 8.17 -20.52
C TYR A 264 17.85 7.01 -19.57
N LYS A 265 18.76 6.10 -19.93
CA LYS A 265 19.14 4.95 -19.10
C LYS A 265 19.50 5.34 -17.65
N ASN A 266 20.18 6.47 -17.46
CA ASN A 266 20.59 6.93 -16.13
C ASN A 266 19.43 7.48 -15.27
N GLN A 267 18.27 7.74 -15.87
CA GLN A 267 17.03 8.15 -15.22
C GLN A 267 16.06 6.98 -15.01
N LEU A 268 16.47 5.75 -15.36
CA LEU A 268 15.67 4.53 -15.19
C LEU A 268 16.32 3.65 -14.13
N ASP A 269 15.65 3.48 -13.00
CA ASP A 269 16.09 2.63 -11.89
C ASP A 269 15.26 1.35 -11.88
N ILE A 270 15.90 0.19 -12.04
CA ILE A 270 15.25 -1.11 -12.04
C ILE A 270 15.63 -1.85 -10.76
N LEU A 271 14.63 -2.21 -9.94
CA LEU A 271 14.79 -3.22 -8.90
C LEU A 271 14.17 -4.51 -9.41
N GLN A 272 15.02 -5.42 -9.85
CA GLN A 272 14.59 -6.73 -10.32
C GLN A 272 14.24 -7.65 -9.15
N VAL A 273 13.14 -8.39 -9.26
CA VAL A 273 12.70 -9.35 -8.26
C VAL A 273 12.32 -10.65 -8.95
N ASP A 274 12.74 -11.80 -8.42
CA ASP A 274 12.28 -13.09 -8.92
C ASP A 274 10.75 -13.19 -8.77
N PRO A 275 9.98 -13.53 -9.82
CA PRO A 275 8.53 -13.61 -9.75
C PRO A 275 8.03 -14.62 -8.70
N LEU A 276 8.82 -15.62 -8.29
CA LEU A 276 8.47 -16.54 -7.20
C LEU A 276 8.37 -15.83 -5.83
N LEU A 277 9.03 -14.67 -5.69
CA LEU A 277 8.93 -13.79 -4.53
C LEU A 277 7.79 -12.75 -4.69
N ALA A 278 7.02 -12.81 -5.77
CA ALA A 278 5.89 -11.91 -5.95
C ALA A 278 4.72 -12.28 -5.02
N VAL A 279 4.35 -11.32 -4.18
CA VAL A 279 3.19 -11.41 -3.28
C VAL A 279 2.22 -10.25 -3.51
N GLY A 280 1.96 -9.92 -4.77
CA GLY A 280 0.94 -8.94 -5.16
C GLY A 280 1.43 -7.50 -5.30
N PRO A 281 0.57 -6.62 -5.84
CA PRO A 281 0.94 -5.27 -6.23
C PRO A 281 1.27 -4.37 -5.04
N VAL A 282 0.63 -4.53 -3.88
CA VAL A 282 0.95 -3.75 -2.67
C VAL A 282 2.43 -3.89 -2.29
N PHE A 283 2.96 -5.10 -2.32
CA PHE A 283 4.37 -5.37 -2.05
C PHE A 283 5.28 -4.75 -3.11
N ALA A 284 4.96 -4.93 -4.39
CA ALA A 284 5.74 -4.34 -5.47
C ALA A 284 5.74 -2.81 -5.38
N ARG A 285 4.60 -2.18 -5.13
CA ARG A 285 4.51 -0.72 -5.00
C ARG A 285 5.18 -0.19 -3.73
N HIS A 286 5.19 -0.96 -2.64
CA HIS A 286 6.03 -0.67 -1.48
C HIS A 286 7.52 -0.63 -1.84
N LEU A 287 8.00 -1.61 -2.61
CA LEU A 287 9.36 -1.58 -3.14
C LEU A 287 9.58 -0.37 -4.08
N GLY A 288 8.58 0.01 -4.88
CA GLY A 288 8.61 1.22 -5.70
C GLY A 288 8.76 2.49 -4.88
N HIS A 289 8.03 2.61 -3.76
CA HIS A 289 8.17 3.75 -2.83
C HIS A 289 9.58 3.86 -2.25
N ARG A 290 10.27 2.72 -2.07
CA ARG A 290 11.68 2.70 -1.65
C ARG A 290 12.65 3.23 -2.70
N LEU A 291 12.23 3.42 -3.95
CA LEU A 291 13.05 4.02 -4.99
C LEU A 291 12.87 5.53 -5.07
N TYR A 292 11.86 6.14 -4.43
CA TYR A 292 11.66 7.60 -4.41
C TYR A 292 12.83 8.31 -3.73
N ARG A 293 13.28 9.48 -4.23
CA ARG A 293 14.49 10.17 -3.73
C ARG A 293 14.32 11.68 -3.58
N GLY A 294 13.09 12.12 -3.36
CA GLY A 294 12.78 13.53 -3.06
C GLY A 294 12.40 14.36 -4.28
N GLU A 295 11.92 13.73 -5.35
CA GLU A 295 11.39 14.41 -6.53
C GLU A 295 10.18 15.31 -6.21
N TYR A 296 9.99 16.38 -6.97
CA TYR A 296 8.92 17.36 -6.70
C TYR A 296 7.53 16.74 -6.79
N TYR A 297 7.32 15.95 -7.83
CA TYR A 297 6.09 15.22 -8.05
C TYR A 297 6.32 13.71 -7.96
N TYR A 298 5.31 13.03 -7.47
CA TYR A 298 5.21 11.58 -7.46
C TYR A 298 4.07 11.15 -8.39
N MET A 299 4.35 10.16 -9.23
CA MET A 299 3.38 9.49 -10.08
C MET A 299 3.43 7.99 -9.83
N GLN A 300 2.26 7.37 -9.68
CA GLN A 300 2.08 5.94 -9.82
C GLN A 300 1.46 5.63 -11.18
N SER A 301 1.98 4.62 -11.87
CA SER A 301 1.43 4.12 -13.12
C SER A 301 1.49 2.60 -13.19
N ASP A 302 0.47 2.00 -13.79
CA ASP A 302 0.53 0.61 -14.24
C ASP A 302 1.58 0.41 -15.35
N ALA A 303 1.99 -0.85 -15.52
CA ALA A 303 3.07 -1.23 -16.44
C ALA A 303 2.66 -1.33 -17.91
N HIS A 304 1.38 -1.21 -18.25
CA HIS A 304 0.87 -1.31 -19.62
C HIS A 304 -0.02 -0.12 -19.96
N VAL A 305 0.62 1.03 -20.05
CA VAL A 305 0.02 2.35 -20.24
C VAL A 305 0.74 3.06 -21.39
N THR A 306 0.02 3.88 -22.15
CA THR A 306 0.60 4.77 -23.15
C THR A 306 0.26 6.20 -22.84
N TYR A 307 1.29 7.04 -22.68
CA TYR A 307 1.15 8.46 -22.36
C TYR A 307 0.73 9.28 -23.58
N ALA A 308 0.07 10.42 -23.40
CA ALA A 308 -0.17 11.39 -24.47
C ALA A 308 1.04 12.32 -24.64
N ASN A 309 1.16 12.99 -25.79
CA ASN A 309 2.17 14.02 -25.98
C ASN A 309 2.03 15.17 -24.96
N ASN A 310 3.16 15.66 -24.47
CA ASN A 310 3.29 16.72 -23.46
C ASN A 310 2.58 16.41 -22.13
N TRP A 311 2.38 15.12 -21.81
CA TRP A 311 1.68 14.68 -20.60
C TRP A 311 2.21 15.32 -19.31
N ASP A 312 3.53 15.56 -19.24
CA ASP A 312 4.24 16.08 -18.08
C ASP A 312 3.91 17.56 -17.82
N LEU A 313 3.75 18.36 -18.88
CA LEU A 313 3.24 19.72 -18.77
C LEU A 313 1.75 19.71 -18.38
N ASP A 314 0.96 18.87 -19.04
CA ASP A 314 -0.48 18.83 -18.87
C ASP A 314 -0.87 18.40 -17.45
N ILE A 315 -0.26 17.34 -16.91
CA ILE A 315 -0.59 16.87 -15.56
C ILE A 315 -0.11 17.84 -14.48
N ILE A 316 1.04 18.50 -14.66
CA ILE A 316 1.51 19.55 -13.74
C ILE A 316 0.56 20.75 -13.78
N SER A 317 0.16 21.21 -14.97
CA SER A 317 -0.80 22.31 -15.10
C SER A 317 -2.11 22.00 -14.38
N GLN A 318 -2.59 20.75 -14.49
CA GLN A 318 -3.78 20.30 -13.78
C GLN A 318 -3.56 20.27 -12.26
N GLN A 319 -2.43 19.76 -11.78
CA GLN A 319 -2.10 19.73 -10.35
C GLN A 319 -2.03 21.15 -9.77
N GLU A 320 -1.34 22.09 -10.42
CA GLU A 320 -1.24 23.47 -9.92
C GLU A 320 -2.59 24.20 -9.95
N ALA A 321 -3.46 23.89 -10.91
CA ALA A 321 -4.79 24.50 -11.02
C ALA A 321 -5.69 24.18 -9.81
N THR A 322 -5.41 23.08 -9.09
CA THR A 322 -6.12 22.75 -7.84
C THR A 322 -5.89 23.80 -6.74
N LYS A 323 -4.74 24.49 -6.77
CA LYS A 323 -4.24 25.36 -5.68
C LYS A 323 -4.15 24.65 -4.33
N ASN A 324 -4.11 23.32 -4.35
CA ASN A 324 -4.09 22.46 -3.19
C ASN A 324 -2.82 21.59 -3.23
N GLU A 325 -1.87 21.86 -2.34
CA GLU A 325 -0.62 21.07 -2.22
C GLU A 325 -0.89 19.64 -1.75
N MET A 326 -2.00 19.41 -1.06
CA MET A 326 -2.45 18.10 -0.60
C MET A 326 -3.35 17.40 -1.63
N ALA A 327 -3.49 17.94 -2.85
CA ALA A 327 -4.24 17.28 -3.91
C ALA A 327 -3.49 16.06 -4.44
N VAL A 328 -4.24 14.98 -4.66
CA VAL A 328 -3.80 13.79 -5.39
C VAL A 328 -4.73 13.65 -6.60
N LEU A 329 -4.19 13.84 -7.80
CA LEU A 329 -4.93 13.55 -9.03
C LEU A 329 -4.93 12.05 -9.24
N SER A 330 -6.09 11.40 -9.24
CA SER A 330 -6.17 9.95 -9.40
C SER A 330 -7.45 9.56 -10.11
N THR A 331 -7.39 8.52 -10.93
CA THR A 331 -8.55 7.99 -11.65
C THR A 331 -8.22 6.63 -12.26
N TYR A 332 -9.24 5.86 -12.62
CA TYR A 332 -9.06 4.79 -13.59
C TYR A 332 -8.70 5.38 -14.96
N LEU A 333 -7.78 4.73 -15.66
CA LEU A 333 -7.36 5.16 -16.98
C LEU A 333 -8.35 4.68 -18.03
N SER A 334 -8.70 5.53 -18.99
CA SER A 334 -9.50 5.10 -20.14
C SER A 334 -8.71 4.12 -21.03
N ASN A 335 -9.42 3.28 -21.79
CA ASN A 335 -8.80 2.42 -22.79
C ASN A 335 -8.03 3.25 -23.84
N VAL A 336 -6.86 2.77 -24.25
CA VAL A 336 -5.99 3.37 -25.27
C VAL A 336 -6.59 3.34 -26.68
N GLU A 337 -7.46 2.37 -26.97
CA GLU A 337 -8.07 2.24 -28.30
C GLU A 337 -8.94 3.47 -28.63
N GLY A 338 -8.57 4.19 -29.70
CA GLY A 338 -9.25 5.43 -30.11
C GLY A 338 -9.04 6.63 -29.18
N ALA A 339 -8.15 6.54 -28.19
CA ALA A 339 -7.87 7.65 -27.27
C ALA A 339 -6.80 8.63 -27.79
N LEU A 340 -5.94 8.17 -28.70
CA LEU A 340 -4.80 8.90 -29.25
C LEU A 340 -4.91 8.99 -30.77
N ASP A 341 -4.51 10.13 -31.35
CA ASP A 341 -4.36 10.25 -32.80
C ASP A 341 -3.03 9.65 -33.31
N GLU A 342 -2.79 9.71 -34.62
CA GLU A 342 -1.57 9.18 -35.25
C GLU A 342 -0.27 9.84 -34.75
N LYS A 343 -0.36 11.04 -34.14
CA LYS A 343 0.80 11.75 -33.59
C LYS A 343 1.01 11.44 -32.10
N GLY A 344 0.06 10.79 -31.46
CA GLY A 344 0.07 10.54 -30.01
C GLY A 344 -0.56 11.66 -29.18
N ASP A 345 -1.31 12.57 -29.79
CA ASP A 345 -2.09 13.58 -29.08
C ASP A 345 -3.41 12.96 -28.58
N SER A 346 -3.85 13.33 -27.38
CA SER A 346 -5.13 12.83 -26.86
C SER A 346 -6.32 13.47 -27.60
N ILE A 347 -7.25 12.61 -28.03
CA ILE A 347 -8.54 13.02 -28.62
C ILE A 347 -9.72 12.68 -27.72
N LYS A 348 -9.47 11.99 -26.59
CA LYS A 348 -10.48 11.62 -25.60
C LYS A 348 -10.90 12.88 -24.83
N LYS A 349 -12.22 13.12 -24.78
CA LYS A 349 -12.81 14.26 -24.06
C LYS A 349 -13.35 13.90 -22.69
N GLY A 350 -13.66 12.62 -22.50
CA GLY A 350 -14.15 12.10 -21.23
C GLY A 350 -13.01 11.56 -20.38
N ARG A 351 -13.27 11.43 -19.08
CA ARG A 351 -12.37 10.76 -18.15
C ARG A 351 -13.19 10.10 -17.04
N PRO A 352 -12.75 8.95 -16.50
CA PRO A 352 -13.48 8.31 -15.42
C PRO A 352 -13.52 9.19 -14.16
N ILE A 353 -14.65 9.18 -13.45
CA ILE A 353 -14.76 9.79 -12.12
C ILE A 353 -15.05 8.73 -11.08
N MET A 354 -14.21 8.67 -10.04
CA MET A 354 -14.39 7.65 -9.01
C MET A 354 -15.46 8.05 -7.99
N CYS A 355 -16.66 7.47 -8.10
CA CYS A 355 -17.80 7.74 -7.22
C CYS A 355 -18.69 6.51 -6.98
N ASP A 356 -18.47 5.41 -7.71
CA ASP A 356 -19.21 4.17 -7.51
C ASP A 356 -18.38 3.17 -6.69
N THR A 357 -18.94 2.65 -5.60
CA THR A 357 -18.29 1.67 -4.76
C THR A 357 -19.29 0.75 -4.07
N GLY A 358 -18.89 -0.51 -3.88
CA GLY A 358 -19.67 -1.54 -3.21
C GLY A 358 -18.81 -2.40 -2.29
N PHE A 359 -19.44 -3.09 -1.35
CA PHE A 359 -18.78 -4.11 -0.56
C PHE A 359 -18.79 -5.46 -1.30
N GLU A 360 -17.61 -6.02 -1.55
CA GLU A 360 -17.47 -7.38 -2.06
C GLU A 360 -16.91 -8.33 -1.00
N GLU A 361 -17.12 -9.64 -1.22
CA GLU A 361 -16.51 -10.67 -0.39
C GLU A 361 -14.99 -10.65 -0.56
N GLY A 362 -14.27 -10.49 0.55
CA GLY A 362 -12.81 -10.57 0.58
C GLY A 362 -12.30 -11.95 1.01
N GLN A 363 -10.97 -12.10 1.04
CA GLN A 363 -10.33 -13.29 1.60
C GLN A 363 -10.66 -13.49 3.10
N HIS A 364 -10.93 -12.39 3.80
CA HIS A 364 -11.40 -12.38 5.17
C HIS A 364 -12.25 -11.12 5.38
N ASN A 365 -13.55 -11.30 5.64
CA ASN A 365 -14.55 -10.24 5.73
C ASN A 365 -14.78 -9.49 4.39
N LYS A 366 -15.79 -8.61 4.36
CA LYS A 366 -16.09 -7.73 3.23
C LYS A 366 -15.23 -6.47 3.25
N HIS A 367 -14.83 -6.03 2.08
CA HIS A 367 -14.05 -4.82 1.85
C HIS A 367 -14.68 -4.01 0.69
N LEU A 368 -14.34 -2.72 0.61
CA LEU A 368 -14.81 -1.88 -0.49
C LEU A 368 -14.01 -2.16 -1.76
N ARG A 369 -14.74 -2.21 -2.87
CA ARG A 369 -14.23 -2.18 -4.23
C ARG A 369 -14.92 -1.06 -5.00
N HIS A 370 -14.17 -0.38 -5.84
CA HIS A 370 -14.73 0.63 -6.73
C HIS A 370 -15.29 -0.05 -7.98
N GLY A 371 -16.55 0.27 -8.31
CA GLY A 371 -17.28 -0.31 -9.43
C GLY A 371 -16.88 0.30 -10.78
N THR A 372 -17.78 0.22 -11.75
CA THR A 372 -17.58 0.83 -13.07
C THR A 372 -17.75 2.33 -12.93
N GLN A 373 -16.67 3.07 -13.16
CA GLN A 373 -16.68 4.51 -12.96
C GLN A 373 -17.25 5.23 -14.18
N PRO A 374 -18.20 6.17 -14.02
CA PRO A 374 -18.76 6.89 -15.13
C PRO A 374 -17.66 7.66 -15.87
N GLU A 375 -17.66 7.55 -17.19
CA GLU A 375 -16.74 8.27 -18.07
C GLU A 375 -17.51 9.30 -18.87
N SER A 376 -17.40 10.56 -18.45
CA SER A 376 -18.12 11.70 -19.01
C SER A 376 -17.16 12.86 -19.31
N ALA A 377 -17.62 13.82 -20.11
CA ALA A 377 -16.89 15.08 -20.27
C ALA A 377 -16.89 15.85 -18.94
N PRO A 378 -15.81 16.54 -18.56
CA PRO A 378 -15.70 17.19 -17.26
C PRO A 378 -16.82 18.21 -16.99
N SER A 379 -17.52 18.04 -15.87
CA SER A 379 -18.49 19.03 -15.36
C SER A 379 -17.81 20.28 -14.80
N ILE A 380 -16.60 20.12 -14.23
CA ILE A 380 -15.72 21.21 -13.82
C ILE A 380 -14.66 21.42 -14.90
N THR A 381 -14.42 22.67 -15.29
CA THR A 381 -13.46 23.05 -16.33
C THR A 381 -12.43 24.05 -15.81
N GLY A 382 -11.21 23.98 -16.35
CA GLY A 382 -10.06 24.79 -15.94
C GLY A 382 -9.31 24.28 -14.70
N MET A 383 -9.76 23.18 -14.10
CA MET A 383 -9.07 22.47 -13.02
C MET A 383 -9.64 21.04 -12.84
N PRO A 384 -8.89 20.14 -12.18
CA PRO A 384 -9.39 18.84 -11.75
C PRO A 384 -10.62 18.93 -10.82
N GLN A 385 -11.49 17.93 -10.88
CA GLN A 385 -12.72 17.85 -10.08
C GLN A 385 -12.49 17.02 -8.83
N LEU A 386 -13.07 17.43 -7.69
CA LEU A 386 -12.99 16.63 -6.46
C LEU A 386 -13.82 15.36 -6.62
N HIS A 387 -13.31 14.27 -6.07
CA HIS A 387 -14.00 12.99 -5.96
C HIS A 387 -13.51 12.24 -4.69
N PRO A 388 -14.26 11.28 -4.16
CA PRO A 388 -13.96 10.67 -2.84
C PRO A 388 -12.78 9.69 -2.84
N PHE A 389 -12.56 8.98 -3.95
CA PHE A 389 -11.72 7.78 -3.95
C PHE A 389 -10.39 7.97 -4.68
N TRP A 390 -9.48 7.06 -4.43
CA TRP A 390 -8.15 7.01 -5.03
C TRP A 390 -8.02 5.71 -5.82
N SER A 391 -7.36 5.75 -6.98
CA SER A 391 -7.05 4.58 -7.79
C SER A 391 -5.57 4.22 -7.77
N ALA A 392 -5.35 2.91 -7.73
CA ALA A 392 -4.06 2.26 -7.85
C ALA A 392 -3.44 2.32 -9.25
N GLY A 393 -4.23 2.33 -10.32
CA GLY A 393 -3.70 2.25 -11.68
C GLY A 393 -3.00 3.54 -12.14
N PHE A 394 -3.48 4.68 -11.64
CA PHE A 394 -2.88 6.00 -11.89
C PHE A 394 -3.12 6.97 -10.75
N SER A 395 -2.03 7.59 -10.27
CA SER A 395 -2.11 8.77 -9.41
C SER A 395 -0.93 9.72 -9.61
N PHE A 396 -1.15 11.00 -9.41
CA PHE A 396 -0.17 12.08 -9.50
C PHE A 396 -0.34 13.04 -8.32
N SER A 397 0.75 13.42 -7.68
CA SER A 397 0.71 14.25 -6.47
C SER A 397 2.04 14.95 -6.22
N ARG A 398 2.09 15.81 -5.19
CA ARG A 398 3.37 16.26 -4.63
C ARG A 398 4.15 15.08 -4.04
N GLY A 399 5.48 15.15 -4.11
CA GLY A 399 6.38 14.11 -3.61
C GLY A 399 6.25 13.81 -2.11
N HIS A 400 5.61 14.66 -1.32
CA HIS A 400 5.33 14.32 0.08
C HIS A 400 4.25 13.24 0.23
N PHE A 401 3.38 12.98 -0.76
CA PHE A 401 2.35 11.94 -0.65
C PHE A 401 2.94 10.54 -0.49
N VAL A 402 3.89 10.16 -1.36
CA VAL A 402 4.56 8.84 -1.31
C VAL A 402 5.27 8.59 0.01
N VAL A 403 5.73 9.67 0.66
CA VAL A 403 6.41 9.57 1.94
C VAL A 403 5.43 9.45 3.09
N ASN A 404 4.34 10.23 3.10
CA ASN A 404 3.38 10.21 4.22
C ASN A 404 2.40 9.04 4.17
N VAL A 405 2.13 8.50 2.98
CA VAL A 405 1.19 7.38 2.78
C VAL A 405 1.91 6.23 2.08
N PRO A 406 2.97 5.66 2.67
CA PRO A 406 3.70 4.57 2.04
C PRO A 406 2.81 3.32 1.98
N TYR A 407 2.97 2.50 0.95
CA TYR A 407 2.34 1.17 0.93
C TYR A 407 2.78 0.34 2.15
N ASP A 408 1.85 -0.41 2.73
CA ASP A 408 2.12 -1.21 3.93
C ASP A 408 2.88 -2.50 3.56
N PHE A 409 4.10 -2.63 4.08
CA PHE A 409 4.95 -3.80 3.84
C PHE A 409 4.34 -5.10 4.36
N TYR A 410 3.46 -5.01 5.36
CA TYR A 410 2.83 -6.15 6.04
C TYR A 410 1.47 -6.53 5.42
N GLN A 411 1.22 -6.14 4.17
CA GLN A 411 0.00 -6.49 3.43
C GLN A 411 0.26 -7.31 2.15
N PRO A 412 1.03 -8.42 2.20
CA PRO A 412 1.21 -9.31 1.05
C PRO A 412 -0.11 -9.95 0.58
N LEU A 413 -0.20 -10.25 -0.70
CA LEU A 413 -1.33 -10.87 -1.41
C LEU A 413 -2.61 -10.02 -1.45
N ILE A 414 -2.50 -8.73 -1.13
CA ILE A 414 -3.57 -7.76 -1.33
C ILE A 414 -3.51 -7.21 -2.75
N PHE A 415 -4.66 -7.21 -3.41
CA PHE A 415 -4.90 -6.62 -4.73
C PHE A 415 -6.13 -5.74 -4.66
N GLN A 416 -7.28 -6.33 -4.30
CA GLN A 416 -8.50 -5.57 -4.00
C GLN A 416 -8.45 -5.02 -2.56
N GLY A 417 -8.95 -3.80 -2.39
CA GLY A 417 -8.99 -3.08 -1.10
C GLY A 417 -7.81 -2.15 -0.81
N GLU A 418 -6.70 -2.25 -1.57
CA GLU A 418 -5.56 -1.32 -1.40
C GLU A 418 -5.96 0.14 -1.71
N GLU A 419 -6.90 0.32 -2.64
CA GLU A 419 -7.35 1.63 -3.10
C GLU A 419 -8.03 2.42 -1.99
N ILE A 420 -9.00 1.79 -1.31
CA ILE A 420 -9.65 2.41 -0.14
C ILE A 420 -8.69 2.56 1.03
N SER A 421 -7.70 1.66 1.17
CA SER A 421 -6.68 1.77 2.22
C SER A 421 -5.86 3.04 2.07
N ILE A 422 -5.31 3.29 0.88
CA ILE A 422 -4.56 4.51 0.58
C ILE A 422 -5.47 5.75 0.68
N ALA A 423 -6.71 5.66 0.19
CA ALA A 423 -7.67 6.77 0.25
C ALA A 423 -7.92 7.23 1.70
N VAL A 424 -8.30 6.31 2.59
CA VAL A 424 -8.63 6.63 4.00
C VAL A 424 -7.40 7.07 4.77
N ARG A 425 -6.24 6.42 4.56
CA ARG A 425 -4.98 6.82 5.20
C ARG A 425 -4.55 8.23 4.78
N GLY A 426 -4.56 8.52 3.47
CA GLY A 426 -4.24 9.85 2.95
C GLY A 426 -5.23 10.91 3.43
N PHE A 427 -6.53 10.61 3.38
CA PHE A 427 -7.57 11.48 3.91
C PHE A 427 -7.28 11.87 5.36
N SER A 428 -6.90 10.90 6.20
CA SER A 428 -6.69 11.10 7.64
C SER A 428 -5.54 12.02 8.04
N ILE A 429 -4.70 12.42 7.09
CA ILE A 429 -3.57 13.33 7.28
C ILE A 429 -3.61 14.56 6.37
N GLY A 430 -4.73 14.80 5.69
CA GLY A 430 -4.98 16.06 4.99
C GLY A 430 -5.05 15.98 3.47
N TYR A 431 -4.91 14.81 2.85
CA TYR A 431 -5.00 14.67 1.39
C TYR A 431 -6.44 14.73 0.90
N ASP A 432 -6.61 15.27 -0.31
CA ASP A 432 -7.89 15.36 -1.02
C ASP A 432 -7.71 14.82 -2.45
N PHE A 433 -8.65 14.00 -2.91
CA PHE A 433 -8.55 13.33 -4.20
C PHE A 433 -9.28 14.13 -5.28
N TYR A 434 -8.69 14.16 -6.47
CA TYR A 434 -9.26 14.82 -7.62
C TYR A 434 -9.14 13.93 -8.86
N ALA A 435 -10.19 13.86 -9.65
CA ALA A 435 -10.09 13.28 -10.96
C ALA A 435 -9.56 14.34 -11.94
N PRO A 436 -8.50 14.04 -12.74
CA PRO A 436 -7.91 14.98 -13.68
C PRO A 436 -8.96 15.58 -14.62
N GLU A 437 -8.90 16.85 -14.99
CA GLU A 437 -9.78 17.39 -16.04
C GLU A 437 -9.59 16.64 -17.37
N LYS A 438 -8.37 16.19 -17.66
CA LYS A 438 -8.01 15.45 -18.88
C LYS A 438 -7.08 14.29 -18.55
N SER A 439 -7.37 13.13 -19.13
CA SER A 439 -6.47 11.96 -19.09
C SER A 439 -5.18 12.27 -19.83
N VAL A 440 -4.04 11.98 -19.20
CA VAL A 440 -2.69 12.20 -19.77
C VAL A 440 -2.01 10.91 -20.22
N CYS A 441 -2.65 9.77 -19.95
CA CYS A 441 -2.23 8.45 -20.36
C CYS A 441 -3.44 7.51 -20.41
N PHE A 442 -3.26 6.37 -21.07
CA PHE A 442 -4.34 5.43 -21.37
C PHE A 442 -3.88 4.00 -21.18
N HIS A 443 -4.78 3.16 -20.70
CA HIS A 443 -4.48 1.79 -20.30
C HIS A 443 -4.76 0.80 -21.43
N HIS A 444 -3.90 -0.21 -21.55
CA HIS A 444 -4.13 -1.34 -22.46
C HIS A 444 -5.02 -2.37 -21.75
N TYR A 445 -6.34 -2.25 -21.91
CA TYR A 445 -7.25 -3.27 -21.41
C TYR A 445 -7.19 -4.54 -22.27
N ALA A 446 -7.39 -5.69 -21.64
CA ALA A 446 -7.46 -6.98 -22.31
C ALA A 446 -8.93 -7.26 -22.67
N GLU A 447 -9.47 -6.52 -23.64
CA GLU A 447 -10.88 -6.65 -24.02
C GLU A 447 -11.07 -7.70 -25.11
N GLY A 448 -12.18 -8.44 -25.01
CA GLY A 448 -12.65 -9.43 -25.99
C GLY A 448 -11.91 -10.78 -25.97
N LYS A 449 -12.67 -11.88 -25.95
CA LYS A 449 -12.18 -13.29 -25.92
C LYS A 449 -11.21 -13.68 -27.05
N ASN A 450 -11.01 -12.81 -28.06
CA ASN A 450 -10.17 -13.05 -29.23
C ASN A 450 -9.04 -12.01 -29.41
N SER A 451 -8.78 -11.09 -28.47
CA SER A 451 -7.67 -10.15 -28.64
C SER A 451 -6.32 -10.83 -28.38
N GLU A 452 -5.30 -10.43 -29.14
CA GLU A 452 -3.93 -10.94 -28.98
C GLU A 452 -3.39 -10.67 -27.55
N ASN A 453 -3.84 -9.56 -26.94
CA ASN A 453 -3.49 -9.18 -25.57
C ASN A 453 -4.05 -10.16 -24.53
N VAL A 454 -5.32 -10.58 -24.68
CA VAL A 454 -5.92 -11.61 -23.80
C VAL A 454 -5.12 -12.92 -23.90
N ALA A 455 -4.88 -13.40 -25.12
CA ALA A 455 -4.15 -14.66 -25.34
C ALA A 455 -2.70 -14.62 -24.81
N LYS A 456 -2.06 -13.45 -24.79
CA LYS A 456 -0.74 -13.27 -24.15
C LYS A 456 -0.85 -13.27 -22.64
N ARG A 457 -1.79 -12.51 -22.06
CA ARG A 457 -1.95 -12.36 -20.59
C ARG A 457 -2.47 -13.62 -19.90
N GLU A 458 -3.27 -14.45 -20.56
CA GLU A 458 -3.75 -15.73 -20.01
C GLU A 458 -2.64 -16.76 -19.81
N LYS A 459 -1.57 -16.68 -20.62
CA LYS A 459 -0.43 -17.62 -20.54
C LYS A 459 0.55 -17.28 -19.43
N VAL A 460 0.45 -16.08 -18.84
CA VAL A 460 1.36 -15.62 -17.80
C VAL A 460 0.82 -16.11 -16.44
N PRO A 461 1.58 -16.96 -15.71
CA PRO A 461 1.23 -17.37 -14.35
C PRO A 461 1.04 -16.17 -13.45
N LYS A 462 0.03 -16.18 -12.60
CA LYS A 462 -0.42 -15.02 -11.85
C LYS A 462 0.17 -15.08 -10.45
N PHE A 463 0.42 -13.93 -9.83
CA PHE A 463 1.01 -13.91 -8.48
C PHE A 463 0.13 -14.67 -7.46
N TYR A 464 -1.20 -14.69 -7.65
CA TYR A 464 -2.12 -15.43 -6.79
C TYR A 464 -2.00 -16.95 -6.92
N ASP A 465 -1.30 -17.46 -7.94
CA ASP A 465 -0.91 -18.87 -8.00
C ASP A 465 0.06 -19.22 -6.85
N HIS A 466 0.75 -18.23 -6.28
CA HIS A 466 1.60 -18.38 -5.10
C HIS A 466 0.83 -18.43 -3.78
N ASN A 467 -0.51 -18.29 -3.77
CA ASN A 467 -1.32 -18.37 -2.54
C ASN A 467 -1.08 -19.67 -1.75
N ARG A 468 -0.75 -20.77 -2.44
CA ARG A 468 -0.40 -22.04 -1.79
C ARG A 468 0.95 -22.01 -1.08
N VAL A 469 1.91 -21.27 -1.62
CA VAL A 469 3.25 -21.09 -1.03
C VAL A 469 3.15 -20.21 0.21
N TYR A 470 2.30 -19.19 0.16
CA TYR A 470 2.13 -18.18 1.21
C TYR A 470 0.80 -18.32 1.95
N ALA A 471 0.38 -19.56 2.21
CA ALA A 471 -0.95 -19.85 2.73
C ALA A 471 -1.23 -19.14 4.08
N GLY A 472 -2.30 -18.34 4.10
CA GLY A 472 -2.73 -17.56 5.27
C GLY A 472 -2.17 -16.12 5.31
N ALA A 473 -1.15 -15.78 4.51
CA ALA A 473 -0.60 -14.42 4.48
C ALA A 473 -1.65 -13.38 4.05
N GLY A 474 -2.48 -13.71 3.05
CA GLY A 474 -3.51 -12.81 2.55
C GLY A 474 -4.66 -12.57 3.53
N ILE A 475 -5.03 -13.59 4.32
CA ILE A 475 -6.02 -13.45 5.42
C ILE A 475 -5.50 -12.45 6.46
N ARG A 476 -4.27 -12.62 6.95
CA ARG A 476 -3.67 -11.68 7.92
C ARG A 476 -3.55 -10.27 7.38
N SER A 477 -3.15 -10.16 6.11
CA SER A 477 -3.01 -8.88 5.42
C SER A 477 -4.33 -8.15 5.30
N MET A 478 -5.40 -8.88 4.94
CA MET A 478 -6.74 -8.32 4.84
C MET A 478 -7.26 -7.91 6.23
N SER A 479 -7.06 -8.73 7.26
CA SER A 479 -7.42 -8.38 8.64
C SER A 479 -6.73 -7.10 9.10
N ARG A 480 -5.40 -7.02 8.93
CA ARG A 480 -4.62 -5.81 9.25
C ARG A 480 -5.11 -4.60 8.48
N MET A 481 -5.28 -4.71 7.16
CA MET A 481 -5.73 -3.60 6.33
C MET A 481 -7.10 -3.06 6.78
N LEU A 482 -8.09 -3.95 6.97
CA LEU A 482 -9.44 -3.59 7.39
C LEU A 482 -9.50 -3.03 8.81
N ALA A 483 -8.63 -3.51 9.70
CA ALA A 483 -8.52 -3.00 11.05
C ALA A 483 -7.92 -1.58 11.07
N ILE A 484 -6.81 -1.35 10.37
CA ILE A 484 -6.14 -0.03 10.31
C ILE A 484 -7.08 1.07 9.83
N ILE A 485 -7.89 0.79 8.79
CA ILE A 485 -8.83 1.79 8.26
C ILE A 485 -10.21 1.76 8.93
N HIS A 486 -10.35 1.03 10.04
CA HIS A 486 -11.58 0.92 10.82
C HIS A 486 -12.80 0.39 10.02
N MET A 487 -12.55 -0.37 8.95
CA MET A 487 -13.61 -0.98 8.14
C MET A 487 -14.15 -2.28 8.76
N SER A 488 -13.44 -2.86 9.72
CA SER A 488 -13.92 -3.99 10.53
C SER A 488 -13.97 -3.63 12.03
N PRO A 489 -14.87 -2.72 12.46
CA PRO A 489 -14.85 -2.14 13.80
C PRO A 489 -15.13 -3.15 14.94
N ALA A 490 -15.65 -4.34 14.61
CA ALA A 490 -15.88 -5.42 15.57
C ALA A 490 -14.68 -6.38 15.71
N MET A 491 -13.58 -6.16 14.98
CA MET A 491 -12.39 -7.00 15.05
C MET A 491 -11.65 -6.73 16.37
N ASP A 492 -11.33 -7.80 17.09
CA ASP A 492 -10.51 -7.73 18.29
C ASP A 492 -9.07 -7.32 17.90
N PRO A 493 -8.47 -6.30 18.52
CA PRO A 493 -7.09 -5.89 18.25
C PRO A 493 -6.06 -7.04 18.34
N SER A 494 -6.29 -8.03 19.21
CA SER A 494 -5.40 -9.19 19.33
C SER A 494 -5.34 -10.09 18.08
N LYS A 495 -6.25 -9.91 17.12
CA LYS A 495 -6.42 -10.77 15.93
C LYS A 495 -5.72 -10.28 14.67
N TRP A 496 -4.97 -9.18 14.73
CA TRP A 496 -4.22 -8.69 13.58
C TRP A 496 -2.86 -8.17 14.00
N ASP A 497 -1.93 -8.10 13.04
CA ASP A 497 -0.54 -7.72 13.30
C ASP A 497 -0.43 -6.20 13.49
N HIS A 498 0.09 -5.72 14.62
CA HIS A 498 0.30 -4.30 14.92
C HIS A 498 1.72 -3.78 14.56
N THR A 499 2.55 -4.57 13.88
CA THR A 499 3.93 -4.16 13.52
C THR A 499 3.94 -2.87 12.71
N ASP A 500 4.76 -1.90 13.12
CA ASP A 500 4.89 -0.56 12.51
C ASP A 500 3.54 0.09 12.15
N GLU A 501 2.49 -0.16 12.94
CA GLU A 501 1.16 0.44 12.73
C GLU A 501 1.26 1.97 12.67
N GLU A 502 2.11 2.56 13.51
CA GLU A 502 2.39 3.99 13.51
C GLU A 502 2.90 4.52 12.14
N LYS A 503 3.67 3.73 11.39
CA LYS A 503 4.22 4.07 10.07
C LYS A 503 3.22 3.87 8.93
N TYR A 504 2.39 2.83 9.03
CA TYR A 504 1.45 2.43 7.97
C TYR A 504 -0.02 2.67 8.32
N GLY A 505 -0.28 3.34 9.43
CA GLY A 505 -1.61 3.53 9.98
C GLY A 505 -2.31 4.77 9.45
N ILE A 506 -3.23 5.26 10.28
CA ILE A 506 -4.02 6.47 10.06
C ILE A 506 -3.45 7.64 10.89
N GLY A 507 -3.73 8.86 10.46
CA GLY A 507 -3.49 10.07 11.24
C GLY A 507 -4.51 10.28 12.35
N ASN A 508 -4.18 11.19 13.27
CA ASN A 508 -5.08 11.62 14.35
C ASN A 508 -5.57 13.07 14.16
N VAL A 509 -5.90 13.43 12.91
CA VAL A 509 -6.42 14.76 12.58
C VAL A 509 -7.91 14.84 12.89
N GLU A 510 -8.29 15.81 13.71
CA GLU A 510 -9.68 16.09 14.02
C GLU A 510 -10.48 16.39 12.75
N PHE A 511 -11.70 15.83 12.63
CA PHE A 511 -12.55 15.89 11.43
C PHE A 511 -11.93 15.26 10.17
N ARG A 512 -10.92 14.40 10.31
CA ARG A 512 -10.44 13.54 9.22
C ARG A 512 -10.25 12.08 9.68
N SER A 513 -11.06 11.60 10.64
CA SER A 513 -11.02 10.18 11.01
C SER A 513 -11.61 9.29 9.90
N PRO A 514 -11.31 7.98 9.88
CA PRO A 514 -11.98 7.04 8.99
C PRO A 514 -13.51 7.12 9.08
N GLU A 515 -14.07 7.25 10.29
CA GLU A 515 -15.52 7.38 10.49
C GLU A 515 -16.08 8.63 9.82
N HIS A 516 -15.34 9.75 9.88
CA HIS A 516 -15.76 10.96 9.20
C HIS A 516 -15.71 10.79 7.67
N PHE A 517 -14.70 10.11 7.13
CA PHE A 517 -14.65 9.74 5.71
C PHE A 517 -15.89 8.94 5.31
N TYR A 518 -16.19 7.87 6.05
CA TYR A 518 -17.31 6.98 5.77
C TYR A 518 -18.65 7.71 5.86
N GLU A 519 -18.82 8.56 6.86
CA GLU A 519 -20.05 9.35 7.05
C GLU A 519 -20.25 10.40 5.94
N VAL A 520 -19.20 11.10 5.52
CA VAL A 520 -19.28 12.11 4.45
C VAL A 520 -19.72 11.47 3.13
N PHE A 521 -19.25 10.24 2.85
CA PHE A 521 -19.49 9.54 1.58
C PHE A 521 -20.55 8.43 1.65
N GLY A 522 -21.32 8.35 2.73
CA GLY A 522 -22.45 7.42 2.83
C GLY A 522 -22.05 5.95 2.88
N ILE A 523 -20.94 5.62 3.53
CA ILE A 523 -20.43 4.25 3.68
C ILE A 523 -20.77 3.75 5.09
N ASP A 524 -21.52 2.65 5.18
CA ASP A 524 -21.80 1.97 6.46
C ASP A 524 -20.90 0.73 6.62
N VAL A 525 -19.78 0.93 7.30
CA VAL A 525 -18.81 -0.16 7.57
C VAL A 525 -19.32 -1.21 8.57
N LYS A 526 -20.35 -0.90 9.36
CA LYS A 526 -20.93 -1.85 10.33
C LYS A 526 -21.87 -2.81 9.62
N ASN A 527 -22.74 -2.28 8.76
CA ASN A 527 -23.70 -3.07 7.99
C ASN A 527 -23.16 -3.56 6.64
N LYS A 528 -21.96 -3.10 6.24
CA LYS A 528 -21.30 -3.43 4.97
C LYS A 528 -22.17 -3.06 3.77
N SER A 529 -22.69 -1.84 3.79
CA SER A 529 -23.55 -1.26 2.76
C SER A 529 -23.14 0.18 2.46
N ASN A 530 -23.52 0.70 1.30
CA ASN A 530 -23.33 2.08 0.91
C ASN A 530 -24.69 2.72 0.57
N GLU A 531 -24.80 4.03 0.75
CA GLU A 531 -25.86 4.84 0.14
C GLU A 531 -25.71 4.79 -1.39
N GLY A 532 -26.81 4.57 -2.13
CA GLY A 532 -26.82 4.55 -3.59
C GLY A 532 -26.65 5.94 -4.22
N HIS A 533 -26.39 5.98 -5.53
CA HIS A 533 -26.38 7.19 -6.34
C HIS A 533 -25.36 8.28 -5.93
N LEU A 534 -24.23 7.92 -5.31
CA LEU A 534 -23.16 8.89 -4.96
C LEU A 534 -22.64 9.66 -6.19
N CYS A 535 -22.64 9.01 -7.36
CA CYS A 535 -22.23 9.63 -8.61
C CYS A 535 -23.08 10.85 -9.02
N ASP A 536 -24.36 10.93 -8.64
CA ASP A 536 -25.19 12.11 -8.92
C ASP A 536 -24.67 13.38 -8.23
N PHE A 537 -24.02 13.21 -7.08
CA PHE A 537 -23.41 14.31 -6.32
C PHE A 537 -21.98 14.63 -6.80
N VAL A 538 -21.25 13.61 -7.23
CA VAL A 538 -19.84 13.73 -7.60
C VAL A 538 -19.68 14.14 -9.06
N ASP A 539 -20.28 13.44 -10.03
CA ASP A 539 -20.11 13.65 -11.48
C ASP A 539 -20.63 15.01 -11.94
N THR A 540 -21.74 15.49 -11.38
CA THR A 540 -22.32 16.83 -11.63
C THR A 540 -21.44 17.99 -11.14
N GLY A 541 -20.38 17.69 -10.39
CA GLY A 541 -19.46 18.66 -9.81
C GLY A 541 -20.00 19.37 -8.57
N ASP A 542 -21.12 18.91 -8.01
CA ASP A 542 -21.73 19.53 -6.84
C ASP A 542 -20.89 19.33 -5.57
N MET A 543 -20.31 18.14 -5.37
CA MET A 543 -19.30 17.90 -4.34
C MET A 543 -18.15 18.90 -4.45
N HIS A 544 -17.61 19.10 -5.65
CA HIS A 544 -16.50 20.02 -5.88
C HIS A 544 -16.87 21.45 -5.49
N LYS A 545 -18.00 21.97 -5.98
CA LYS A 545 -18.46 23.34 -5.66
C LYS A 545 -18.69 23.51 -4.16
N LEU A 546 -19.28 22.50 -3.50
CA LEU A 546 -19.61 22.53 -2.09
C LEU A 546 -18.37 22.47 -1.20
N PHE A 547 -17.35 21.69 -1.56
CA PHE A 547 -16.22 21.42 -0.67
C PHE A 547 -15.05 22.38 -0.91
N THR A 548 -14.75 22.75 -2.16
CA THR A 548 -13.56 23.57 -2.49
C THR A 548 -13.60 24.99 -1.91
N GLN A 549 -14.78 25.52 -1.56
CA GLN A 549 -14.89 26.78 -0.82
C GLN A 549 -14.21 26.74 0.56
N TYR A 550 -13.95 25.54 1.09
CA TYR A 550 -13.26 25.32 2.36
C TYR A 550 -11.79 24.94 2.19
N LEU A 551 -11.20 25.13 1.00
CA LEU A 551 -9.75 25.04 0.83
C LEU A 551 -9.05 26.00 1.80
N ARG A 552 -8.10 25.48 2.58
CA ARG A 552 -7.36 26.29 3.55
C ARG A 552 -6.59 27.41 2.84
N ALA A 553 -6.47 28.57 3.50
CA ALA A 553 -5.83 29.76 2.90
C ALA A 553 -4.34 29.58 2.57
N ASP A 554 -3.68 28.59 3.19
CA ASP A 554 -2.30 28.20 2.91
C ASP A 554 -2.17 27.17 1.76
N GLY A 555 -3.31 26.75 1.18
CA GLY A 555 -3.37 25.76 0.10
C GLY A 555 -3.08 24.33 0.54
N MET A 556 -3.09 24.04 1.85
CA MET A 556 -2.72 22.72 2.37
C MET A 556 -3.95 21.82 2.58
N GLY A 557 -4.77 21.61 1.57
CA GLY A 557 -5.95 20.73 1.69
C GLY A 557 -7.20 21.40 2.25
N LEU A 558 -8.33 20.68 2.20
CA LEU A 558 -9.64 21.15 2.63
C LEU A 558 -9.82 21.13 4.16
N ASP A 559 -10.55 22.10 4.68
CA ASP A 559 -10.94 22.17 6.09
C ASP A 559 -12.24 21.40 6.35
N TYR A 560 -12.11 20.10 6.64
CA TYR A 560 -13.25 19.21 6.90
C TYR A 560 -14.03 19.56 8.17
N SER A 561 -13.49 20.37 9.09
CA SER A 561 -14.28 20.89 10.23
C SER A 561 -15.46 21.77 9.79
N LYS A 562 -15.41 22.30 8.56
CA LYS A 562 -16.47 23.10 7.94
C LYS A 562 -17.34 22.30 6.97
N ILE A 563 -16.97 21.06 6.66
CA ILE A 563 -17.71 20.15 5.79
C ILE A 563 -18.60 19.28 6.68
N VAL A 564 -19.77 19.82 7.04
CA VAL A 564 -20.79 19.08 7.81
C VAL A 564 -21.70 18.21 6.93
N TYR A 565 -21.33 18.03 5.66
CA TYR A 565 -22.11 17.27 4.68
C TYR A 565 -22.02 15.78 4.98
N LYS A 566 -23.17 15.10 4.88
CA LYS A 566 -23.28 13.64 4.96
C LYS A 566 -24.08 13.21 3.76
N PHE A 567 -23.49 12.38 2.91
CA PHE A 567 -24.20 11.88 1.76
C PHE A 567 -25.36 10.97 2.21
N THR A 568 -26.49 11.09 1.55
CA THR A 568 -27.67 10.25 1.74
C THR A 568 -28.28 10.06 0.37
N ASP A 569 -28.63 8.82 0.04
CA ASP A 569 -29.19 8.48 -1.25
C ASP A 569 -30.43 9.37 -1.53
N PRO A 570 -30.41 10.20 -2.60
CA PRO A 570 -31.56 11.03 -2.95
C PRO A 570 -32.76 10.22 -3.44
N ARG A 571 -32.56 8.95 -3.82
CA ARG A 571 -33.53 8.08 -4.50
C ARG A 571 -33.51 6.65 -3.91
N PRO A 572 -33.79 6.48 -2.60
CA PRO A 572 -33.68 5.19 -1.94
C PRO A 572 -34.65 4.15 -2.51
N GLY A 573 -34.11 3.00 -2.96
CA GLY A 573 -34.88 1.89 -3.51
C GLY A 573 -35.00 1.86 -5.02
N GLU A 574 -34.47 2.87 -5.72
CA GLU A 574 -34.09 2.75 -7.13
C GLU A 574 -32.76 2.00 -7.20
N THR A 575 -32.62 1.08 -8.15
CA THR A 575 -31.30 0.48 -8.46
C THR A 575 -30.47 1.54 -9.16
N ASP A 576 -29.17 1.62 -8.86
CA ASP A 576 -28.25 2.44 -9.65
C ASP A 576 -28.40 2.02 -11.13
N ASP A 577 -28.92 2.91 -11.97
CA ASP A 577 -29.34 2.63 -13.36
C ASP A 577 -28.18 2.23 -14.31
N ASP A 578 -26.98 1.96 -13.77
CA ASP A 578 -25.75 1.62 -14.49
C ASP A 578 -25.24 0.19 -14.24
N GLU A 579 -26.04 -0.71 -13.63
CA GLU A 579 -25.83 -2.16 -13.78
C GLU A 579 -26.17 -2.60 -15.23
N THR A 580 -25.45 -2.11 -16.23
CA THR A 580 -25.16 -2.94 -17.38
C THR A 580 -24.25 -4.04 -16.88
N ASP A 581 -24.88 -5.17 -16.61
CA ASP A 581 -24.32 -6.47 -16.32
C ASP A 581 -23.31 -6.89 -17.42
N ASP A 582 -22.09 -6.37 -17.36
CA ASP A 582 -20.92 -6.95 -18.03
C ASP A 582 -20.34 -8.07 -17.14
N THR A 583 -21.21 -8.96 -16.64
CA THR A 583 -20.78 -10.31 -16.23
C THR A 583 -20.60 -11.20 -17.46
N GLU A 584 -19.70 -10.85 -18.39
CA GLU A 584 -19.12 -11.82 -19.32
C GLU A 584 -17.85 -11.26 -20.00
N GLY A 585 -16.68 -11.59 -19.45
CA GLY A 585 -15.38 -11.29 -20.05
C GLY A 585 -14.21 -11.91 -19.33
#